data_AF-A0A2V6Z1P9-F1
#
_entry.id   AF-A0A2V6Z1P9-F1
#
_cell.length_a   1.000
_cell.length_b   1.000
_cell.length_c   1.000
_cell.angle_alpha   90.00
_cell.angle_beta   90.00
_cell.angle_gamma   90.00
#
_symmetry.space_group_name_H-M   'P 1'
#
loop_
_entity.id
_entity.type
_entity.pdbx_description
1 polymer ?
#
loop_
_entity_poly.entity_id
_entity_poly.type
_entity_poly.pdbx_seq_one_letter_code
_entity_poly.pdbx_strand_id
1 'polypeptide(L)'
;MQIRLSRDLEGRARSASSPMTVEELFARFPEVPRDLRDEPVLAEFVRAFGSQLRVAQKPSPCVAQAGSGDAEHYFYTRLVNDLAVYGIGLARRERTLQRLQALLAEYRTRPATFACTLVPRKAPDAPRAGCR
;
A
#
# COMPACT_ATOMS: atom_id res chain seq x y z
N MET A 1 -40.44 -1.14 -8.05
CA MET A 1 -39.08 -1.47 -7.60
C MET A 1 -38.38 -0.18 -7.20
N GLN A 2 -38.25 0.12 -5.89
CA GLN A 2 -37.47 1.27 -5.43
C GLN A 2 -36.08 0.78 -5.01
N ILE A 3 -35.04 1.27 -5.68
CA ILE A 3 -33.67 0.81 -5.49
C ILE A 3 -33.09 1.52 -4.26
N ARG A 4 -32.76 0.76 -3.21
CA ARG A 4 -32.11 1.23 -1.98
C ARG A 4 -30.62 1.58 -2.21
N LEU A 5 -30.31 2.45 -3.18
CA LEU A 5 -28.92 2.76 -3.56
C LEU A 5 -28.21 3.75 -2.62
N SER A 6 -28.95 4.60 -1.92
CA SER A 6 -28.39 5.71 -1.15
C SER A 6 -27.56 5.25 0.05
N ARG A 7 -28.05 4.26 0.80
CA ARG A 7 -27.40 3.79 2.04
C ARG A 7 -26.11 3.00 1.78
N ASP A 8 -26.06 2.25 0.68
CA ASP A 8 -24.87 1.51 0.23
C ASP A 8 -23.76 2.43 -0.28
N LEU A 9 -24.13 3.52 -0.95
CA LEU A 9 -23.17 4.54 -1.39
C LEU A 9 -22.59 5.33 -0.21
N GLU A 10 -23.41 5.70 0.78
CA GLU A 10 -22.91 6.33 2.02
C GLU A 10 -22.03 5.38 2.84
N GLY A 11 -22.35 4.08 2.88
CA GLY A 11 -21.53 3.06 3.50
C GLY A 11 -20.17 2.91 2.82
N ARG A 12 -20.14 2.85 1.48
CA ARG A 12 -18.90 2.83 0.69
C ARG A 12 -18.10 4.13 0.81
N ALA A 13 -18.76 5.28 0.83
CA ALA A 13 -18.11 6.58 1.02
C ALA A 13 -17.51 6.72 2.42
N ARG A 14 -18.18 6.23 3.47
CA ARG A 14 -17.63 6.19 4.83
C ARG A 14 -16.46 5.19 4.96
N SER A 15 -16.55 4.02 4.33
CA SER A 15 -15.43 3.07 4.26
C SER A 15 -14.24 3.60 3.47
N ALA A 16 -14.49 4.42 2.44
CA ALA A 16 -13.45 5.13 1.70
C ALA A 16 -12.89 6.34 2.47
N SER A 17 -13.70 6.97 3.33
CA SER A 17 -13.36 8.19 4.07
C SER A 17 -12.73 7.96 5.44
N SER A 18 -12.89 6.78 6.04
CA SER A 18 -12.23 6.48 7.31
C SER A 18 -10.72 6.29 7.07
N PRO A 19 -9.84 6.96 7.81
CA PRO A 19 -8.41 6.69 7.74
C PRO A 19 -8.16 5.22 8.09
N MET A 20 -7.24 4.59 7.33
CA MET A 20 -6.85 3.21 7.61
C MET A 20 -6.26 3.12 9.00
N THR A 21 -6.55 2.04 9.72
CA THR A 21 -5.98 1.79 11.05
C THR A 21 -4.79 0.85 10.98
N VAL A 22 -3.93 0.88 11.99
CA VAL A 22 -2.80 -0.06 12.10
C VAL A 22 -3.29 -1.51 12.20
N GLU A 23 -4.43 -1.75 12.87
CA GLU A 23 -5.04 -3.09 12.90
C GLU A 23 -5.56 -3.53 11.53
N GLU A 24 -6.12 -2.62 10.73
CA GLU A 24 -6.51 -2.91 9.34
C GLU A 24 -5.30 -3.30 8.49
N LEU A 25 -4.13 -2.68 8.71
CA LEU A 25 -2.87 -3.05 8.04
C LEU A 25 -2.49 -4.49 8.37
N PHE A 26 -2.44 -4.85 9.65
CA PHE A 26 -2.06 -6.21 10.06
C PHE A 26 -3.05 -7.27 9.61
N ALA A 27 -4.35 -6.96 9.58
CA ALA A 27 -5.37 -7.87 9.07
C ALA A 27 -5.20 -8.14 7.57
N ARG A 28 -4.78 -7.12 6.81
CA ARG A 28 -4.61 -7.20 5.36
C ARG A 28 -3.26 -7.81 4.95
N PHE A 29 -2.21 -7.54 5.72
CA PHE A 29 -0.84 -8.00 5.46
C PHE A 29 -0.29 -8.74 6.68
N PRO A 30 -0.61 -10.03 6.85
CA PRO A 30 -0.12 -10.83 7.97
C PRO A 30 1.40 -11.00 7.99
N GLU A 31 2.08 -10.71 6.88
CA GLU A 31 3.54 -10.68 6.78
C GLU A 31 4.19 -9.47 7.47
N VAL A 32 3.42 -8.43 7.81
CA VAL A 32 3.96 -7.27 8.53
C VAL A 32 4.14 -7.63 10.01
N PRO A 33 5.36 -7.51 10.56
CA PRO A 33 5.63 -7.89 11.94
C PRO A 33 4.89 -7.05 12.98
N ARG A 34 4.30 -7.73 13.97
CA ARG A 34 3.50 -7.10 15.03
C ARG A 34 4.33 -6.31 16.04
N ASP A 35 5.63 -6.52 16.11
CA ASP A 35 6.55 -5.75 16.97
C ASP A 35 6.70 -4.28 16.51
N LEU A 36 6.20 -3.95 15.32
CA LEU A 36 6.11 -2.58 14.83
C LEU A 36 4.80 -1.88 15.22
N ARG A 37 3.86 -2.58 15.88
CA ARG A 37 2.51 -2.07 16.19
C ARG A 37 2.51 -0.71 16.87
N ASP A 38 3.35 -0.55 17.89
CA ASP A 38 3.39 0.65 18.73
C ASP A 38 4.37 1.70 18.21
N GLU A 39 4.96 1.48 17.03
CA GLU A 39 5.88 2.45 16.43
C GLU A 39 5.11 3.65 15.87
N PRO A 40 5.41 4.88 16.33
CA PRO A 40 4.67 6.07 15.90
C PRO A 40 4.82 6.34 14.41
N VAL A 41 5.97 5.98 13.83
CA VAL A 41 6.20 6.07 12.39
C VAL A 41 5.28 5.15 11.59
N LEU A 42 4.92 3.98 12.13
CA LEU A 42 4.00 3.06 11.46
C LEU A 42 2.58 3.63 11.45
N ALA A 43 2.13 4.20 12.58
CA ALA A 43 0.82 4.85 12.66
C ALA A 43 0.69 6.01 11.66
N GLU A 44 1.75 6.83 11.54
CA GLU A 44 1.77 7.93 10.57
C GLU A 44 1.80 7.42 9.13
N PHE A 45 2.59 6.38 8.86
CA PHE A 45 2.67 5.72 7.56
C PHE A 45 1.30 5.21 7.10
N VAL A 46 0.56 4.50 7.97
CA VAL A 46 -0.78 3.99 7.66
C VAL A 46 -1.76 5.13 7.41
N ARG A 47 -1.69 6.20 8.20
CA ARG A 47 -2.52 7.40 7.99
C ARG A 47 -2.23 8.06 6.64
N ALA A 48 -0.96 8.15 6.23
CA ALA A 48 -0.55 8.80 5.00
C ALA A 48 -0.91 7.99 3.75
N PHE A 49 -0.74 6.68 3.80
CA PHE A 49 -0.86 5.80 2.61
C PHE A 49 -2.06 4.86 2.66
N GLY A 50 -3.01 5.07 3.59
CA GLY A 50 -4.12 4.15 3.82
C GLY A 50 -4.95 3.83 2.58
N SER A 51 -5.16 4.80 1.69
CA SER A 51 -5.91 4.57 0.45
C SER A 51 -5.15 3.65 -0.53
N GLN A 52 -3.83 3.82 -0.66
CA GLN A 52 -2.98 2.94 -1.48
C GLN A 52 -2.84 1.55 -0.86
N LEU A 53 -2.68 1.47 0.46
CA LEU A 53 -2.54 0.21 1.19
C LEU A 53 -3.80 -0.67 1.09
N ARG A 54 -5.00 -0.06 1.02
CA ARG A 54 -6.27 -0.77 0.81
C ARG A 54 -6.42 -1.41 -0.55
N VAL A 55 -5.79 -0.85 -1.58
CA VAL A 55 -5.82 -1.42 -2.94
C VAL A 55 -4.57 -2.23 -3.25
N ALA A 56 -3.51 -2.11 -2.44
CA ALA A 56 -2.28 -2.83 -2.64
C ALA A 56 -2.52 -4.35 -2.65
N GLN A 57 -1.90 -5.03 -3.62
CA GLN A 57 -1.99 -6.46 -3.86
C GLN A 57 -0.60 -7.05 -3.97
N LYS A 58 -0.34 -8.11 -3.20
CA LYS A 58 0.92 -8.85 -3.29
C LYS A 58 1.05 -9.45 -4.69
N PRO A 59 2.13 -9.16 -5.44
CA PRO A 59 2.31 -9.75 -6.75
C PRO A 59 2.49 -11.27 -6.63
N SER A 60 1.80 -12.00 -7.51
CA SER A 60 2.13 -13.41 -7.72
C SER A 60 3.51 -13.50 -8.41
N PRO A 61 4.24 -14.63 -8.25
CA PRO A 61 5.57 -14.79 -8.83
C PRO A 61 5.62 -14.49 -10.35
N CYS A 62 4.57 -14.87 -11.09
CA CYS A 62 4.49 -14.65 -12.53
C CYS A 62 4.34 -13.16 -12.91
N VAL A 63 3.59 -12.38 -12.11
CA VAL A 63 3.39 -10.94 -12.34
C VAL A 63 4.66 -10.15 -12.04
N ALA A 64 5.41 -10.56 -11.00
CA ALA A 64 6.68 -9.93 -10.66
C ALA A 64 7.74 -10.13 -11.77
N GLN A 65 7.76 -11.31 -12.39
CA GLN A 65 8.75 -11.67 -13.42
C GLN A 65 8.49 -10.98 -14.78
N ALA A 66 7.24 -10.62 -15.06
CA ALA A 66 6.84 -9.98 -16.31
C ALA A 66 7.08 -8.46 -16.36
N GLY A 67 7.60 -7.84 -15.28
CA GLY A 67 7.82 -6.39 -15.19
C GLY A 67 6.53 -5.56 -15.38
N SER A 68 5.38 -6.21 -15.34
CA SER A 68 4.07 -5.67 -15.65
C SER A 68 3.19 -5.89 -14.43
N GLY A 69 3.38 -5.07 -13.41
CA GLY A 69 2.42 -4.95 -12.32
C GLY A 69 1.39 -3.88 -12.67
N ASP A 70 0.12 -4.12 -12.35
CA ASP A 70 -0.84 -3.01 -12.21
C ASP A 70 -0.46 -2.13 -11.01
N ALA A 71 -1.07 -0.94 -10.89
CA ALA A 71 -0.74 0.04 -9.85
C ALA A 71 -0.79 -0.56 -8.43
N GLU A 72 -1.73 -1.47 -8.19
CA GLU A 72 -1.93 -2.22 -6.95
C GLU A 72 -0.70 -3.04 -6.54
N HIS A 73 -0.04 -3.67 -7.50
CA HIS A 73 1.18 -4.44 -7.26
C HIS A 73 2.35 -3.53 -6.92
N TYR A 74 2.47 -2.40 -7.63
CA TYR A 74 3.49 -1.41 -7.33
C TYR A 74 3.29 -0.78 -5.95
N PHE A 75 2.05 -0.54 -5.53
CA PHE A 75 1.78 -0.09 -4.17
C PHE A 75 2.25 -1.11 -3.12
N TYR A 76 2.01 -2.41 -3.32
CA TYR A 76 2.54 -3.43 -2.42
C TYR A 76 4.08 -3.41 -2.40
N THR A 77 4.72 -3.42 -3.58
CA THR A 77 6.18 -3.45 -3.68
C THR A 77 6.83 -2.22 -3.05
N ARG A 78 6.22 -1.04 -3.16
CA ARG A 78 6.77 0.20 -2.59
C ARG A 78 6.46 0.41 -1.11
N LEU A 79 5.28 0.00 -0.65
CA LEU A 79 4.78 0.34 0.68
C LEU A 79 4.87 -0.82 1.68
N VAL A 80 4.66 -2.06 1.23
CA VAL A 80 4.55 -3.24 2.11
C VAL A 80 5.80 -4.11 2.06
N ASN A 81 6.49 -4.18 0.93
CA ASN A 81 7.58 -5.13 0.73
C ASN A 81 8.72 -5.00 1.75
N ASP A 82 9.14 -3.78 2.10
CA ASP A 82 10.21 -3.61 3.09
C ASP A 82 9.81 -4.10 4.49
N LEU A 83 8.52 -3.97 4.85
CA LEU A 83 7.96 -4.52 6.08
C LEU A 83 7.90 -6.04 6.03
N ALA A 84 7.50 -6.61 4.88
CA ALA A 84 7.46 -8.04 4.65
C ALA A 84 8.86 -8.68 4.71
N VAL A 85 9.86 -8.02 4.10
CA VAL A 85 11.27 -8.43 4.11
C VAL A 85 11.83 -8.40 5.53
N TYR A 86 11.44 -7.41 6.35
CA TYR A 86 11.74 -7.42 7.79
C TYR A 86 11.10 -8.62 8.49
N GLY A 87 9.84 -8.94 8.18
CA GLY A 87 9.15 -10.06 8.82
C GLY A 87 9.71 -11.44 8.55
N ILE A 88 10.42 -11.62 7.44
CA ILE A 88 11.17 -12.85 7.13
C ILE A 88 12.62 -12.81 7.61
N GLY A 89 13.02 -11.78 8.36
CA GLY A 89 14.36 -11.65 8.95
C GLY A 89 15.46 -11.20 7.99
N LEU A 90 15.12 -10.71 6.80
CA LEU A 90 16.08 -10.27 5.78
C LEU A 90 16.42 -8.77 5.87
N ALA A 91 15.71 -8.01 6.70
CA ALA A 91 16.04 -6.62 7.03
C ALA A 91 16.17 -6.43 8.54
N ARG A 92 16.84 -5.36 8.96
CA ARG A 92 16.92 -4.95 10.37
C ARG A 92 15.82 -3.97 10.71
N ARG A 93 15.29 -4.05 11.94
CA ARG A 93 14.23 -3.18 12.45
C ARG A 93 14.53 -1.70 12.25
N GLU A 94 15.70 -1.24 12.70
CA GLU A 94 16.09 0.17 12.66
C GLU A 94 16.15 0.67 11.22
N ARG A 95 16.69 -0.16 10.31
CA ARG A 95 16.78 0.17 8.88
C ARG A 95 15.39 0.26 8.24
N THR A 96 14.47 -0.63 8.62
CA THR A 96 13.08 -0.59 8.16
C THR A 96 12.38 0.68 8.63
N LEU A 97 12.52 1.05 9.90
CA LEU A 97 11.95 2.28 10.45
C LEU A 97 12.53 3.53 9.79
N GLN A 98 13.85 3.59 9.57
CA GLN A 98 14.50 4.69 8.85
C GLN A 98 13.95 4.84 7.42
N ARG A 99 13.70 3.73 6.72
CA ARG A 99 13.10 3.77 5.38
C ARG A 99 11.66 4.28 5.40
N LEU A 100 10.85 3.89 6.37
CA LEU A 100 9.49 4.44 6.54
C LEU A 100 9.55 5.96 6.78
N GLN A 101 10.47 6.42 7.64
CA GLN A 101 10.65 7.85 7.90
C GLN A 101 11.07 8.61 6.64
N ALA A 102 12.01 8.07 5.86
CA ALA A 102 12.44 8.68 4.61
C ALA A 102 11.27 8.78 3.62
N LEU A 103 10.48 7.71 3.48
CA LEU A 103 9.31 7.69 2.61
C LEU A 103 8.26 8.72 3.04
N LEU A 104 7.99 8.84 4.35
CA LEU A 104 7.10 9.86 4.89
C LEU A 104 7.63 11.27 4.66
N ALA A 105 8.93 11.49 4.79
CA ALA A 105 9.56 12.78 4.51
C ALA A 105 9.38 13.15 3.03
N GLU A 106 9.60 12.21 2.11
CA GLU A 106 9.36 12.42 0.68
C GLU A 106 7.89 12.72 0.39
N TYR A 107 6.95 11.97 1.00
CA TYR A 107 5.52 12.22 0.88
C TYR A 107 5.13 13.64 1.30
N ARG A 108 5.66 14.13 2.43
CA ARG A 108 5.37 15.48 2.92
C ARG A 108 5.80 16.57 1.96
N THR A 109 6.81 16.34 1.11
CA THR A 109 7.21 17.34 0.10
C THR A 109 6.12 17.55 -0.96
N ARG A 110 5.37 16.51 -1.32
CA ARG A 110 4.45 16.51 -2.46
C ARG A 110 3.25 15.56 -2.26
N PRO A 111 2.40 15.77 -1.23
CA PRO A 111 1.39 14.78 -0.84
C PRO A 111 0.34 14.52 -1.93
N ALA A 112 -0.07 15.55 -2.68
CA ALA A 112 -1.09 15.43 -3.72
C ALA A 112 -0.66 14.57 -4.92
N THR A 113 0.64 14.54 -5.24
CA THR A 113 1.17 13.83 -6.41
C THR A 113 2.00 12.61 -6.08
N PHE A 114 2.25 12.34 -4.79
CA PHE A 114 3.14 11.26 -4.36
C PHE A 114 2.64 9.87 -4.79
N ALA A 115 1.32 9.65 -4.82
CA ALA A 115 0.76 8.39 -5.30
C ALA A 115 1.21 8.08 -6.75
N CYS A 116 1.35 9.11 -7.59
CA CYS A 116 1.82 8.99 -8.97
C CYS A 116 3.32 8.69 -9.08
N THR A 117 4.11 8.90 -8.01
CA THR A 117 5.55 8.54 -7.98
C THR A 117 5.78 7.10 -7.53
N LEU A 118 4.78 6.46 -6.93
CA LEU A 118 4.86 5.06 -6.49
C LEU A 118 4.75 4.08 -7.67
N VAL A 119 4.02 4.45 -8.72
CA VAL A 119 3.80 3.62 -9.91
C VAL A 119 4.72 4.10 -11.03
N PRO A 120 5.55 3.23 -11.63
CA PRO A 120 6.34 3.61 -12.79
C PRO A 120 5.45 4.11 -13.93
N ARG A 121 5.90 5.15 -14.64
CA ARG A 121 5.19 5.65 -15.82
C ARG A 121 5.21 4.58 -16.90
N LYS A 122 4.04 4.06 -17.23
CA LYS A 122 3.86 3.11 -18.32
C LYS A 122 3.87 3.88 -19.64
N ALA A 123 4.66 3.44 -20.63
CA ALA A 123 4.60 3.99 -21.97
C ALA A 123 3.22 3.71 -22.60
N PRO A 124 2.70 4.59 -23.50
CA PRO A 124 1.36 4.45 -24.08
C PRO A 124 1.07 3.06 -24.67
N ASP A 125 2.08 2.40 -25.24
CA ASP A 125 1.95 1.11 -25.93
C ASP A 125 2.38 -0.11 -25.09
N ALA A 126 2.64 0.07 -23.80
CA ALA A 126 3.15 -1.05 -23.01
C ALA A 126 2.06 -2.11 -22.76
N PRO A 127 2.34 -3.40 -23.04
CA PRO A 127 1.35 -4.46 -22.97
C PRO A 127 0.73 -4.57 -21.57
N ARG A 128 -0.57 -4.88 -21.50
CA ARG A 128 -1.24 -5.20 -20.23
C ARG A 128 -0.63 -6.47 -19.64
N ALA A 129 -0.47 -6.46 -18.32
CA ALA A 129 -0.03 -7.62 -17.57
C ALA A 129 -1.12 -8.69 -17.64
N GLY A 130 -1.06 -9.58 -18.62
CA GLY A 130 -1.96 -10.72 -18.72
C GLY A 130 -1.21 -11.98 -18.33
N CYS A 131 -1.55 -12.57 -17.18
CA CYS A 131 -1.30 -14.00 -17.00
C CYS A 131 -2.24 -14.75 -17.96
N ARG A 132 -1.67 -15.53 -18.88
CA ARG A 132 -2.41 -16.40 -19.79
C ARG A 132 -2.62 -17.77 -19.15
#